data_AF-A0A4P9VXS2-F1
#
_entry.id   AF-A0A4P9VXS2-F1
#
_cell.length_a   1.000
_cell.length_b   1.000
_cell.length_c   1.000
_cell.angle_alpha   90.00
_cell.angle_beta   90.00
_cell.angle_gamma   90.00
#
_symmetry.space_group_name_H-M   'P 1'
#
loop_
_entity.id
_entity.type
_entity.pdbx_description
1 polymer ?
#
loop_
_entity_poly.entity_id
_entity_poly.type
_entity_poly.pdbx_seq_one_letter_code
_entity_poly.pdbx_strand_id
1 'polypeptide(L)'
;MVMGDAWAYVQSVVPAEYLNIKVATYDPSNPSTPKYNDDVHNACYWPTVNGDGSACGNGTVNFPADITACPEPNTWGLTYDDGPTVNVVNGVNVGDTVEIRKHLDALGVKATLFIVGANAIQNPDQIVTSFNRGDQIAVHTWTHHPMTSMTNEQIVAEIKYTEAFLYKTIGK
;
A
#
# COMPACT_ATOMS: atom_id res chain seq x y z
N MET A 1 14.07 -9.72 5.54
CA MET A 1 13.12 -10.69 6.11
C MET A 1 13.47 -12.05 5.53
N VAL A 2 13.87 -13.01 6.37
CA VAL A 2 14.11 -14.39 5.92
C VAL A 2 12.73 -15.04 5.78
N MET A 3 12.49 -15.84 4.73
CA MET A 3 11.14 -16.41 4.45
C MET A 3 10.46 -17.05 5.68
N GLY A 4 11.21 -17.56 6.65
CA GLY A 4 10.70 -18.19 7.88
C GLY A 4 9.76 -17.33 8.72
N ASP A 5 9.97 -16.01 8.80
CA ASP A 5 9.15 -15.13 9.65
C ASP A 5 7.83 -14.74 8.98
N ALA A 6 7.77 -14.72 7.65
CA ALA A 6 6.56 -14.37 6.90
C ALA A 6 5.50 -15.48 7.00
N TRP A 7 5.93 -16.75 7.03
CA TRP A 7 5.03 -17.90 7.13
C TRP A 7 4.31 -17.99 8.47
N ALA A 8 4.85 -17.37 9.54
CA ALA A 8 4.20 -17.36 10.85
C ALA A 8 2.82 -16.67 10.85
N TYR A 9 2.57 -15.81 9.86
CA TYR A 9 1.32 -15.06 9.71
C TYR A 9 0.39 -15.60 8.61
N VAL A 10 0.85 -16.59 7.83
CA VAL A 10 0.05 -17.20 6.77
C VAL A 10 -0.79 -18.32 7.37
N GLN A 11 -2.08 -18.08 7.55
CA GLN A 11 -3.03 -19.15 7.85
C GLN A 11 -3.35 -19.95 6.59
N SER A 12 -3.40 -21.28 6.70
CA SER A 12 -3.72 -22.16 5.56
C SER A 12 -5.17 -22.07 5.12
N VAL A 13 -6.03 -21.45 5.93
CA VAL A 13 -7.47 -21.28 5.66
C VAL A 13 -7.85 -19.86 6.01
N VAL A 14 -8.50 -19.16 5.08
CA VAL A 14 -9.15 -17.88 5.34
C VAL A 14 -10.54 -18.17 5.90
N PRO A 15 -10.91 -17.64 7.08
CA PRO A 15 -12.25 -17.83 7.63
C PRO A 15 -13.36 -17.37 6.67
N ALA A 16 -14.47 -18.12 6.64
CA ALA A 16 -15.52 -17.95 5.65
C ALA A 16 -16.21 -16.57 5.74
N GLU A 17 -16.26 -15.98 6.94
CA GLU A 17 -16.79 -14.64 7.16
C GLU A 17 -16.05 -13.57 6.34
N TYR A 18 -14.73 -13.70 6.13
CA TYR A 18 -13.95 -12.75 5.33
C TYR A 18 -14.13 -13.00 3.83
N LEU A 19 -14.26 -14.26 3.42
CA LEU A 19 -14.52 -14.62 2.02
C LEU A 19 -15.92 -14.20 1.56
N ASN A 20 -16.86 -14.05 2.50
CA ASN A 20 -18.26 -13.70 2.23
C ASN A 20 -18.55 -12.19 2.35
N ILE A 21 -17.54 -11.34 2.59
CA ILE A 21 -17.71 -9.89 2.53
C ILE A 21 -18.20 -9.52 1.12
N LYS A 22 -19.31 -8.80 1.04
CA LYS A 22 -19.86 -8.37 -0.26
C LYS A 22 -18.86 -7.43 -0.92
N VAL A 23 -18.65 -7.56 -2.22
CA VAL A 23 -17.77 -6.64 -2.94
C VAL A 23 -18.51 -5.32 -3.16
N ALA A 24 -17.87 -4.19 -2.88
CA ALA A 24 -18.42 -2.86 -3.15
C ALA A 24 -18.52 -2.61 -4.66
N THR A 25 -19.43 -1.74 -5.09
CA THR A 25 -19.52 -1.36 -6.50
C THR A 25 -18.63 -0.16 -6.78
N TYR A 26 -17.68 -0.34 -7.69
CA TYR A 26 -16.81 0.73 -8.17
C TYR A 26 -17.58 1.73 -9.05
N ASP A 27 -17.39 3.02 -8.81
CA ASP A 27 -17.88 4.10 -9.65
C ASP A 27 -16.68 4.86 -10.27
N PRO A 28 -16.44 4.72 -11.59
CA PRO A 28 -15.32 5.42 -12.23
C PRO A 28 -15.47 6.94 -12.25
N SER A 29 -16.69 7.47 -12.05
CA SER A 29 -16.93 8.91 -11.92
C SER A 29 -16.64 9.45 -10.53
N ASN A 30 -16.59 8.57 -9.52
CA ASN A 30 -16.27 8.90 -8.13
C ASN A 30 -15.43 7.80 -7.46
N PRO A 31 -14.17 7.61 -7.90
CA PRO A 31 -13.34 6.48 -7.51
C PRO A 31 -12.98 6.45 -6.02
N SER A 32 -13.06 7.59 -5.33
CA SER A 32 -12.80 7.70 -3.89
C SER A 32 -13.99 7.32 -3.01
N THR A 33 -15.17 7.10 -3.60
CA THR A 33 -16.38 6.72 -2.86
C THR A 33 -17.07 5.54 -3.53
N PRO A 34 -16.53 4.30 -3.39
CA PRO A 34 -17.24 3.13 -3.87
C PRO A 34 -18.59 2.99 -3.17
N LYS A 35 -19.58 2.45 -3.87
CA LYS A 35 -20.88 2.15 -3.27
C LYS A 35 -20.78 0.84 -2.50
N TYR A 36 -20.81 0.94 -1.18
CA TYR A 36 -20.81 -0.24 -0.30
C TYR A 36 -22.11 -1.02 -0.42
N ASN A 37 -21.99 -2.35 -0.47
CA ASN A 37 -23.11 -3.26 -0.69
C ASN A 37 -23.51 -4.01 0.60
N ASP A 38 -22.93 -3.61 1.73
CA ASP A 38 -23.28 -4.08 3.07
C ASP A 38 -23.13 -2.92 4.08
N ASP A 39 -23.44 -3.20 5.34
CA ASP A 39 -23.16 -2.30 6.44
C ASP A 39 -21.66 -1.97 6.50
N VAL A 40 -21.35 -0.67 6.40
CA VAL A 40 -19.99 -0.17 6.22
C VAL A 40 -19.07 -0.45 7.40
N HIS A 41 -19.66 -0.60 8.59
CA HIS A 41 -18.95 -0.80 9.85
C HIS A 41 -18.76 -2.30 10.13
N ASN A 42 -19.82 -3.09 10.01
CA ASN A 42 -19.76 -4.53 10.26
C ASN A 42 -18.92 -5.27 9.21
N ALA A 43 -18.96 -4.82 7.95
CA ALA A 43 -18.15 -5.40 6.88
C ALA A 43 -16.75 -4.76 6.77
N CYS A 44 -16.43 -3.79 7.63
CA CYS A 44 -15.14 -3.12 7.68
C CYS A 44 -14.66 -2.55 6.33
N TYR A 45 -15.54 -1.92 5.56
CA TYR A 45 -15.15 -1.37 4.26
C TYR A 45 -14.23 -0.14 4.38
N TRP A 46 -14.29 0.59 5.50
CA TRP A 46 -13.49 1.80 5.67
C TRP A 46 -13.06 2.01 7.14
N PRO A 47 -11.81 2.42 7.42
CA PRO A 47 -11.29 2.59 8.78
C PRO A 47 -12.07 3.60 9.63
N THR A 48 -12.64 4.62 9.00
CA THR A 48 -13.34 5.72 9.68
C THR A 48 -14.50 6.22 8.85
N VAL A 49 -15.66 5.58 8.99
CA VAL A 49 -16.89 6.08 8.37
C VAL A 49 -17.55 7.06 9.35
N ASN A 50 -17.66 8.33 8.93
CA ASN A 50 -18.55 9.34 9.52
C ASN A 50 -18.44 9.64 11.02
N GLY A 51 -17.24 9.58 11.62
CA GLY A 51 -16.99 10.16 12.95
C GLY A 51 -17.80 9.54 14.11
N ASP A 52 -18.32 8.33 13.93
CA ASP A 52 -19.13 7.61 14.94
C ASP A 52 -18.30 6.80 15.95
N GLY A 53 -16.97 6.77 15.77
CA GLY A 53 -16.03 6.10 16.66
C GLY A 53 -15.92 4.59 16.49
N SER A 54 -16.62 3.99 15.51
CA SER A 54 -16.43 2.58 15.17
C SER A 54 -15.19 2.40 14.28
N ALA A 55 -14.09 1.97 14.90
CA ALA A 55 -12.82 1.79 14.20
C ALA A 55 -12.75 0.40 13.54
N CYS A 56 -12.84 0.38 12.21
CA CYS A 56 -12.30 -0.73 11.44
C CYS A 56 -10.77 -0.61 11.46
N GLY A 57 -10.04 -1.73 11.57
CA GLY A 57 -8.58 -1.74 11.75
C GLY A 57 -8.10 -2.15 13.14
N ASN A 58 -9.02 -2.47 14.07
CA ASN A 58 -8.64 -3.18 15.30
C ASN A 58 -8.28 -4.64 15.00
N GLY A 59 -7.36 -5.19 15.79
CA GLY A 59 -6.98 -6.59 15.68
C GLY A 59 -8.15 -7.53 15.98
N THR A 60 -8.21 -8.62 15.24
CA THR A 60 -9.14 -9.72 15.45
C THR A 60 -8.39 -10.93 16.01
N VAL A 61 -9.11 -12.03 16.30
CA VAL A 61 -8.46 -13.30 16.67
C VAL A 61 -7.56 -13.87 15.56
N ASN A 62 -7.82 -13.49 14.30
CA ASN A 62 -7.14 -14.04 13.13
C ASN A 62 -6.09 -13.08 12.54
N PHE A 63 -6.23 -11.76 12.77
CA PHE A 63 -5.40 -10.73 12.13
C PHE A 63 -5.00 -9.64 13.13
N PRO A 64 -3.76 -9.13 13.08
CA PRO A 64 -3.35 -8.00 13.92
C PRO A 64 -4.10 -6.71 13.55
N ALA A 65 -4.01 -5.72 14.42
CA ALA A 65 -4.52 -4.38 14.15
C ALA A 65 -3.70 -3.69 13.05
N ASP A 66 -4.33 -2.74 12.37
CA ASP A 66 -3.66 -1.82 11.45
C ASP A 66 -2.58 -1.03 12.20
N ILE A 67 -1.42 -0.89 11.55
CA ILE A 67 -0.30 -0.12 12.11
C ILE A 67 -0.51 1.35 11.80
N THR A 68 -0.82 2.14 12.82
CA THR A 68 -1.10 3.59 12.69
C THR A 68 -0.12 4.48 13.44
N ALA A 69 0.77 3.89 14.26
CA ALA A 69 1.75 4.62 15.04
C ALA A 69 3.08 3.86 15.11
N CYS A 70 4.19 4.60 15.22
CA CYS A 70 5.49 4.01 15.52
C CYS A 70 5.48 3.46 16.96
N PRO A 71 6.04 2.26 17.19
CA PRO A 71 6.03 1.64 18.52
C PRO A 71 6.92 2.39 19.53
N GLU A 72 7.97 3.04 19.05
CA GLU A 72 8.94 3.75 19.91
C GLU A 72 8.53 5.22 20.14
N PRO A 73 8.67 5.74 21.38
CA PRO A 73 8.41 7.15 21.67
C PRO A 73 9.25 8.09 20.79
N ASN A 74 8.68 9.25 20.44
CA ASN A 74 9.34 10.29 19.65
C ASN A 74 9.90 9.82 18.29
N THR A 75 9.32 8.77 17.71
CA THR A 75 9.69 8.23 16.40
C THR A 75 8.59 8.52 15.38
N TRP A 76 8.97 8.96 14.18
CA TRP A 76 8.06 9.17 13.06
C TRP A 76 8.45 8.29 11.88
N GLY A 77 7.45 7.66 11.25
CA GLY A 77 7.61 6.90 10.01
C GLY A 77 7.20 7.76 8.83
N LEU A 78 8.17 8.29 8.08
CA LEU A 78 7.87 9.07 6.88
C LEU A 78 7.55 8.13 5.73
N THR A 79 6.36 8.30 5.13
CA THR A 79 5.88 7.49 4.02
C THR A 79 5.47 8.34 2.83
N TYR A 80 5.61 7.79 1.62
CA TYR A 80 5.09 8.36 0.39
C TYR A 80 4.41 7.26 -0.42
N ASP A 81 3.22 7.56 -0.93
CA ASP A 81 2.39 6.63 -1.68
C ASP A 81 2.41 6.99 -3.17
N ASP A 82 1.83 6.12 -4.01
CA ASP A 82 1.58 6.31 -5.45
C ASP A 82 2.82 6.40 -6.37
N GLY A 83 4.02 6.40 -5.80
CA GLY A 83 5.27 6.37 -6.57
C GLY A 83 5.54 5.03 -7.27
N PRO A 84 6.59 4.96 -8.10
CA PRO A 84 7.48 6.05 -8.48
C PRO A 84 6.94 6.88 -9.66
N THR A 85 7.14 8.19 -9.60
CA THR A 85 6.81 9.13 -10.67
C THR A 85 8.05 9.90 -11.12
N VAL A 86 8.08 10.30 -12.39
CA VAL A 86 9.07 11.20 -12.96
C VAL A 86 8.33 12.26 -13.75
N ASN A 87 8.54 13.53 -13.39
CA ASN A 87 7.88 14.68 -13.96
C ASN A 87 8.89 15.81 -14.17
N VAL A 88 9.36 15.95 -15.42
CA VAL A 88 10.37 16.93 -15.79
C VAL A 88 9.73 18.16 -16.44
N VAL A 89 9.85 19.32 -15.80
CA VAL A 89 9.41 20.62 -16.31
C VAL A 89 10.64 21.49 -16.54
N ASN A 90 10.84 21.97 -17.78
CA ASN A 90 11.99 22.78 -18.18
C ASN A 90 13.36 22.15 -17.81
N GLY A 91 13.47 20.83 -17.91
CA GLY A 91 14.70 20.08 -17.59
C GLY A 91 14.94 19.83 -16.09
N VAL A 92 13.95 20.12 -15.23
CA VAL A 92 14.03 19.91 -13.78
C VAL A 92 12.90 19.00 -13.32
N ASN A 93 13.20 18.05 -12.43
CA ASN A 93 12.19 17.21 -11.79
C ASN A 93 11.35 18.03 -10.80
N VAL A 94 10.01 17.89 -10.86
CA VAL A 94 9.06 18.68 -10.05
C VAL A 94 7.93 17.80 -9.52
N GLY A 95 7.75 17.77 -8.20
CA GLY A 95 6.67 17.08 -7.51
C GLY A 95 6.72 15.55 -7.67
N ASP A 96 7.90 14.99 -7.88
CA ASP A 96 8.06 13.58 -8.23
C ASP A 96 9.03 12.84 -7.30
N THR A 97 9.24 11.55 -7.58
CA THR A 97 10.11 10.70 -6.76
C THR A 97 11.56 11.19 -6.73
N VAL A 98 12.04 11.82 -7.81
CA VAL A 98 13.42 12.32 -7.88
C VAL A 98 13.61 13.53 -6.98
N GLU A 99 12.69 14.50 -7.05
CA GLU A 99 12.73 15.70 -6.21
C GLU A 99 12.54 15.35 -4.72
N ILE A 100 11.60 14.46 -4.40
CA ILE A 100 11.39 13.98 -3.02
C ILE A 100 12.70 13.42 -2.45
N ARG A 101 13.35 12.47 -3.14
CA ARG A 101 14.60 11.87 -2.65
C ARG A 101 15.71 12.91 -2.46
N LYS A 102 15.82 13.89 -3.36
CA LYS A 102 16.80 14.99 -3.24
C LYS A 102 16.60 15.76 -1.93
N HIS A 103 15.35 16.06 -1.56
CA HIS A 103 15.06 16.74 -0.29
C HIS A 103 15.35 15.85 0.92
N LEU A 104 14.97 14.58 0.86
CA LEU A 104 15.25 13.63 1.92
C LEU A 104 16.76 13.44 2.14
N ASP A 105 17.56 13.42 1.07
CA ASP A 105 19.03 13.37 1.18
C ASP A 105 19.62 14.63 1.80
N ALA A 106 19.11 15.81 1.46
CA ALA A 106 19.54 17.06 2.10
C ALA A 106 19.24 17.08 3.61
N LEU A 107 18.21 16.36 4.03
CA LEU A 107 17.83 16.19 5.44
C LEU A 107 18.52 14.98 6.11
N GLY A 108 19.21 14.12 5.35
CA GLY A 108 19.81 12.89 5.87
C GLY A 108 18.80 11.84 6.34
N VAL A 109 17.56 11.86 5.83
CA VAL A 109 16.47 10.96 6.25
C VAL A 109 16.11 9.94 5.18
N LYS A 110 15.56 8.81 5.60
CA LYS A 110 14.98 7.77 4.73
C LYS A 110 13.47 7.74 4.86
N ALA A 111 12.81 7.19 3.86
CA ALA A 111 11.36 7.03 3.86
C ALA A 111 10.97 5.58 3.54
N THR A 112 9.69 5.27 3.77
CA THR A 112 9.03 4.10 3.17
C THR A 112 8.25 4.55 1.95
N LEU A 113 8.50 3.93 0.81
CA LEU A 113 7.81 4.23 -0.44
C LEU A 113 6.83 3.11 -0.74
N PHE A 114 5.54 3.42 -0.72
CA PHE A 114 4.45 2.53 -1.09
C PHE A 114 4.24 2.61 -2.59
N ILE A 115 4.63 1.54 -3.29
CA ILE A 115 4.79 1.52 -4.73
C ILE A 115 3.55 0.97 -5.43
N VAL A 116 3.05 1.75 -6.39
CA VAL A 116 2.06 1.27 -7.36
C VAL A 116 2.79 0.55 -8.50
N GLY A 117 2.46 -0.73 -8.71
CA GLY A 117 3.19 -1.58 -9.66
C GLY A 117 3.19 -1.07 -11.10
N ALA A 118 2.07 -0.51 -11.58
CA ALA A 118 1.98 0.08 -12.91
C ALA A 118 2.91 1.30 -13.11
N ASN A 119 3.16 2.05 -12.05
CA ASN A 119 4.11 3.17 -12.05
C ASN A 119 5.56 2.66 -12.00
N ALA A 120 5.80 1.59 -11.25
CA ALA A 120 7.11 0.95 -11.15
C ALA A 120 7.61 0.40 -12.49
N ILE A 121 6.72 -0.14 -13.33
CA ILE A 121 7.08 -0.59 -14.69
C ILE A 121 7.58 0.56 -15.55
N GLN A 122 7.00 1.75 -15.40
CA GLN A 122 7.37 2.92 -16.21
C GLN A 122 8.71 3.50 -15.76
N ASN A 123 9.02 3.41 -14.45
CA ASN A 123 10.20 4.03 -13.85
C ASN A 123 10.99 3.03 -12.96
N PRO A 124 11.47 1.90 -13.50
CA PRO A 124 12.10 0.84 -12.70
C PRO A 124 13.45 1.26 -12.08
N ASP A 125 14.17 2.15 -12.76
CA ASP A 125 15.41 2.74 -12.29
C ASP A 125 15.20 3.56 -11.00
N GLN A 126 14.01 4.14 -10.84
CA GLN A 126 13.65 4.89 -9.64
C GLN A 126 13.44 3.96 -8.44
N ILE A 127 12.94 2.74 -8.65
CA ILE A 127 12.89 1.71 -7.59
C ILE A 127 14.30 1.33 -7.16
N VAL A 128 15.17 0.99 -8.12
CA VAL A 128 16.56 0.60 -7.85
C VAL A 128 17.30 1.71 -7.11
N THR A 129 17.13 2.96 -7.54
CA THR A 129 17.77 4.12 -6.90
C THR A 129 17.31 4.29 -5.46
N SER A 130 16.01 4.21 -5.19
CA SER A 130 15.45 4.35 -3.83
C SER A 130 15.89 3.21 -2.92
N PHE A 131 15.88 1.98 -3.44
CA PHE A 131 16.35 0.81 -2.70
C PHE A 131 17.85 0.91 -2.35
N ASN A 132 18.70 1.28 -3.32
CA ASN A 132 20.14 1.46 -3.08
C ASN A 132 20.44 2.63 -2.13
N ARG A 133 19.58 3.64 -2.12
CA ARG A 133 19.63 4.76 -1.17
C ARG A 133 19.27 4.34 0.26
N GLY A 134 18.68 3.16 0.45
CA GLY A 134 18.26 2.62 1.74
C GLY A 134 16.86 3.01 2.18
N ASP A 135 16.02 3.49 1.26
CA ASP A 135 14.59 3.62 1.52
C ASP A 135 13.94 2.23 1.66
N GLN A 136 12.87 2.15 2.44
CA GLN A 136 12.04 0.95 2.48
C GLN A 136 11.10 0.98 1.28
N ILE A 137 10.93 -0.17 0.61
CA ILE A 137 10.04 -0.32 -0.54
C ILE A 137 8.89 -1.23 -0.12
N ALA A 138 7.66 -0.73 -0.25
CA ALA A 138 6.45 -1.43 0.16
C ALA A 138 5.46 -1.51 -1.02
N VAL A 139 4.50 -2.42 -0.93
CA VAL A 139 3.48 -2.64 -1.97
C VAL A 139 2.30 -1.70 -1.75
N HIS A 140 1.85 -1.04 -2.81
CA HIS A 140 0.65 -0.21 -2.84
C HIS A 140 -0.29 -0.60 -3.97
N THR A 141 -0.54 -1.91 -4.10
CA THR A 141 -1.29 -2.53 -5.21
C THR A 141 -0.61 -2.38 -6.58
N TRP A 142 -1.23 -2.91 -7.62
CA TRP A 142 -0.72 -2.86 -9.00
C TRP A 142 -1.26 -1.65 -9.74
N THR A 143 -2.57 -1.42 -9.66
CA THR A 143 -3.30 -0.39 -10.41
C THR A 143 -3.81 0.77 -9.55
N HIS A 144 -3.63 0.71 -8.23
CA HIS A 144 -4.20 1.68 -7.29
C HIS A 144 -5.74 1.72 -7.36
N HIS A 145 -6.37 0.57 -7.60
CA HIS A 145 -7.82 0.46 -7.62
C HIS A 145 -8.36 0.11 -6.22
N PRO A 146 -9.53 0.66 -5.82
CA PRO A 146 -10.08 0.40 -4.49
C PRO A 146 -10.30 -1.08 -4.23
N MET A 147 -9.53 -1.68 -3.31
CA MET A 147 -9.56 -3.13 -3.08
C MET A 147 -10.93 -3.63 -2.60
N THR A 148 -11.71 -2.79 -1.91
CA THR A 148 -13.06 -3.15 -1.46
C THR A 148 -14.05 -3.41 -2.59
N SER A 149 -13.77 -2.93 -3.81
CA SER A 149 -14.57 -3.18 -5.01
C SER A 149 -14.01 -4.29 -5.91
N MET A 150 -13.13 -5.13 -5.37
CA MET A 150 -12.52 -6.26 -6.07
C MET A 150 -12.93 -7.61 -5.49
N THR A 151 -12.87 -8.65 -6.31
CA THR A 151 -12.91 -10.04 -5.81
C THR A 151 -11.61 -10.41 -5.11
N ASN A 152 -11.64 -11.48 -4.30
CA ASN A 152 -10.45 -11.96 -3.59
C ASN A 152 -9.28 -12.27 -4.55
N GLU A 153 -9.57 -12.87 -5.71
CA GLU A 153 -8.56 -13.19 -6.72
C GLU A 153 -7.94 -11.93 -7.34
N GLN A 154 -8.75 -10.89 -7.54
CA GLN A 154 -8.28 -9.59 -8.03
C GLN A 154 -7.38 -8.90 -7.00
N ILE A 155 -7.74 -8.91 -5.71
CA ILE A 155 -6.90 -8.39 -4.62
C ILE A 155 -5.56 -9.13 -4.56
N VAL A 156 -5.59 -10.46 -4.66
CA VAL A 156 -4.35 -11.26 -4.71
C VAL A 156 -3.50 -10.86 -5.91
N ALA A 157 -4.10 -10.66 -7.09
CA ALA A 157 -3.36 -10.21 -8.28
C ALA A 157 -2.75 -8.82 -8.09
N GLU A 158 -3.50 -7.85 -7.54
CA GLU A 158 -3.01 -6.49 -7.25
C GLU A 158 -1.77 -6.50 -6.35
N ILE A 159 -1.75 -7.35 -5.32
CA ILE A 159 -0.60 -7.45 -4.41
C ILE A 159 0.54 -8.23 -5.08
N LYS A 160 0.25 -9.42 -5.62
CA LYS A 160 1.29 -10.35 -6.11
C LYS A 160 1.98 -9.88 -7.38
N TYR A 161 1.31 -9.14 -8.25
CA TYR A 161 1.97 -8.57 -9.43
C TYR A 161 2.98 -7.50 -9.03
N THR A 162 2.65 -6.64 -8.07
CA THR A 162 3.60 -5.63 -7.56
C THR A 162 4.77 -6.29 -6.85
N GLU A 163 4.52 -7.25 -5.96
CA GLU A 163 5.60 -8.03 -5.30
C GLU A 163 6.53 -8.69 -6.32
N ALA A 164 5.97 -9.39 -7.32
CA ALA A 164 6.77 -10.08 -8.32
C ALA A 164 7.64 -9.12 -9.14
N PHE A 165 7.10 -7.94 -9.50
CA PHE A 165 7.86 -6.93 -10.22
C PHE A 165 8.98 -6.32 -9.36
N LEU A 166 8.68 -5.98 -8.10
CA LEU A 166 9.68 -5.46 -7.16
C LEU A 166 10.80 -6.49 -6.94
N TYR A 167 10.45 -7.75 -6.69
CA TYR A 167 11.42 -8.84 -6.53
C TYR A 167 12.30 -9.00 -7.76
N LYS A 168 11.72 -8.95 -8.97
CA LYS A 168 12.50 -8.97 -10.22
C LYS A 168 13.45 -7.78 -10.35
N THR A 169 13.07 -6.62 -9.82
CA THR A 169 13.80 -5.35 -9.99
C THR A 169 14.94 -5.18 -8.98
N ILE A 170 14.72 -5.57 -7.71
CA ILE A 170 15.67 -5.33 -6.60
C ILE A 170 16.08 -6.60 -5.85
N GLY A 171 15.56 -7.77 -6.25
CA GLY A 171 15.94 -9.08 -5.68
C GLY A 171 15.41 -9.35 -4.28
N LYS A 172 14.44 -8.55 -3.80
CA LYS A 172 13.80 -8.66 -2.48
C LYS A 172 12.35 -8.25 -2.55
#